data_AF-A0A2D4KE45-F1
#
_entry.id   AF-A0A2D4KE45-F1
#
_cell.length_a   1.000
_cell.length_b   1.000
_cell.length_c   1.000
_cell.angle_alpha   90.00
_cell.angle_beta   90.00
_cell.angle_gamma   90.00
#
_symmetry.space_group_name_H-M   'P 1'
#
loop_
_entity.id
_entity.type
_entity.pdbx_description
1 polymer ?
#
loop_
_entity_poly.entity_id
_entity_poly.type
_entity_poly.pdbx_seq_one_letter_code
_entity_poly.pdbx_strand_id
1 'polypeptide(L)'
;VIRGLMKFWPKTCSQKEVMFLGELEEILDVIEPSQFVKIQEPLFKQLAKCVSSPHFQVAERALYYWNNEYIMSLIEENSNVILPIMFSSLYRISKEHWNPEKKKEKEREELWKKLEELELKRGLRRDGIIPT
;
A
#
# COMPACT_ATOMS: atom_id res chain seq x y z
N VAL A 1 -0.06 -22.08 -15.07
CA VAL A 1 0.79 -21.47 -14.03
C VAL A 1 -0.02 -20.60 -13.06
N ILE A 2 -0.62 -19.48 -13.50
CA ILE A 2 -1.40 -18.56 -12.63
C ILE A 2 -2.47 -19.26 -11.79
N ARG A 3 -3.26 -20.17 -12.37
CA ARG A 3 -4.26 -20.94 -11.61
C ARG A 3 -3.63 -21.80 -10.50
N GLY A 4 -2.41 -22.27 -10.70
CA GLY A 4 -1.62 -22.97 -9.68
C GLY A 4 -1.18 -22.03 -8.56
N LEU A 5 -0.63 -20.86 -8.91
CA LEU A 5 -0.28 -19.82 -7.92
C LEU A 5 -1.50 -19.40 -7.08
N MET A 6 -2.65 -19.19 -7.72
CA MET A 6 -3.91 -18.87 -7.04
C MET A 6 -4.39 -20.00 -6.12
N LYS A 7 -4.23 -21.26 -6.52
CA LYS A 7 -4.60 -22.42 -5.71
C LYS A 7 -3.73 -22.55 -4.45
N PHE A 8 -2.45 -22.19 -4.55
CA PHE A 8 -1.48 -22.29 -3.45
C PHE A 8 -1.17 -20.95 -2.79
N TRP A 9 -2.05 -19.96 -2.94
CA TRP A 9 -1.82 -18.64 -2.37
C TRP A 9 -1.60 -18.72 -0.86
N PRO A 10 -0.50 -18.18 -0.32
CA PRO A 10 -0.17 -18.27 1.10
C PRO A 10 -1.19 -17.48 1.93
N LYS A 11 -1.70 -18.10 3.01
CA LYS A 11 -2.72 -17.49 3.89
C LYS A 11 -2.20 -17.12 5.28
N THR A 12 -1.05 -17.66 5.67
CA THR A 12 -0.52 -17.58 7.04
C THR A 12 0.86 -16.92 7.12
N CYS A 13 1.47 -16.59 5.98
CA CYS A 13 2.82 -16.04 5.91
C CYS A 13 2.86 -14.85 4.96
N SER A 14 2.85 -13.64 5.52
CA SER A 14 2.83 -12.39 4.75
C SER A 14 4.06 -12.22 3.86
N GLN A 15 5.24 -12.69 4.30
CA GLN A 15 6.45 -12.65 3.47
C GLN A 15 6.30 -13.48 2.19
N LYS A 16 5.73 -14.69 2.30
CA LYS A 16 5.43 -15.52 1.12
C LYS A 16 4.38 -14.87 0.24
N GLU A 17 3.40 -14.19 0.82
CA GLU A 17 2.39 -13.45 0.06
C GLU A 17 3.03 -12.32 -0.76
N VAL A 18 3.95 -11.55 -0.16
CA VAL A 18 4.75 -10.54 -0.88
C VAL A 18 5.57 -11.16 -2.00
N MET A 19 6.22 -12.31 -1.78
CA MET A 19 6.95 -13.02 -2.84
C MET A 19 6.02 -13.46 -3.99
N PHE A 20 4.85 -14.02 -3.67
CA PHE A 20 3.86 -14.44 -4.68
C PHE A 20 3.32 -13.26 -5.48
N LEU A 21 3.14 -12.08 -4.86
CA LEU A 21 2.82 -10.84 -5.57
C LEU A 21 3.95 -10.41 -6.50
N GLY A 22 5.22 -10.68 -6.16
CA GLY A 22 6.35 -10.48 -7.06
C GLY A 22 6.28 -11.34 -8.31
N GLU A 23 6.24 -12.65 -8.13
CA GLU A 23 6.18 -13.62 -9.23
C GLU A 23 4.97 -13.39 -10.14
N LEU A 24 3.84 -13.02 -9.54
CA LEU A 24 2.62 -12.73 -10.29
C LEU A 24 2.76 -11.48 -11.16
N GLU A 25 3.46 -10.45 -10.70
CA GLU A 25 3.73 -9.25 -11.51
C GLU A 25 4.62 -9.59 -12.71
N GLU A 26 5.70 -10.33 -12.49
CA GLU A 26 6.60 -10.76 -13.58
C GLU A 26 5.86 -11.57 -14.66
N ILE A 27 4.91 -12.41 -14.24
CA ILE A 27 4.07 -13.16 -15.18
C ILE A 27 3.10 -12.23 -15.93
N LEU A 28 2.52 -11.25 -15.24
CA LEU A 28 1.61 -10.28 -15.86
C LEU A 28 2.33 -9.37 -16.85
N ASP A 29 3.62 -9.08 -16.66
CA ASP A 29 4.40 -8.22 -17.56
C ASP A 29 4.58 -8.83 -18.96
N VAL A 30 4.48 -10.16 -19.07
CA VAL A 30 4.62 -10.90 -20.33
C VAL A 30 3.33 -11.61 -20.77
N ILE A 31 2.22 -11.42 -20.05
CA ILE A 31 0.96 -12.11 -20.38
C ILE A 31 0.33 -11.51 -21.62
N GLU A 32 -0.17 -12.34 -22.53
CA GLU A 32 -0.99 -11.84 -23.64
C GLU A 32 -2.39 -11.41 -23.15
N PRO A 33 -2.98 -10.33 -23.71
CA PRO A 33 -4.34 -9.89 -23.34
C PRO A 33 -5.39 -11.01 -23.45
N SER A 34 -5.27 -11.86 -24.48
CA SER A 34 -6.17 -13.00 -24.70
C SER A 34 -6.15 -14.04 -23.56
N GLN A 35 -5.00 -14.19 -22.88
CA GLN A 35 -4.84 -15.10 -21.75
C GLN A 35 -5.24 -14.42 -20.44
N PHE A 36 -4.97 -13.11 -20.32
CA PHE A 36 -5.36 -12.31 -19.17
C PHE A 36 -6.88 -12.35 -18.92
N VAL A 37 -7.68 -12.22 -19.97
CA VAL A 37 -9.15 -12.29 -19.90
C VAL A 37 -9.65 -13.59 -19.25
N LYS A 38 -8.91 -14.69 -19.36
CA LYS A 38 -9.29 -16.00 -18.79
C LYS A 38 -9.02 -16.10 -17.28
N ILE A 39 -8.23 -15.19 -16.72
CA ILE A 39 -7.78 -15.22 -15.32
C ILE A 39 -8.05 -13.93 -14.54
N GLN A 40 -8.45 -12.84 -15.20
CA GLN A 40 -8.69 -11.53 -14.59
C GLN A 40 -9.62 -11.59 -13.37
N GLU A 41 -10.74 -12.30 -13.45
CA GLU A 41 -11.70 -12.34 -12.35
C GLU A 41 -11.13 -12.96 -11.06
N PRO A 42 -10.63 -14.22 -11.07
CA PRO A 42 -10.06 -14.81 -9.85
C PRO A 42 -8.80 -14.06 -9.39
N LEU A 43 -8.01 -13.54 -10.33
CA LEU A 43 -6.82 -12.74 -10.04
C LEU A 43 -7.18 -11.48 -9.24
N PHE A 44 -8.09 -10.64 -9.76
CA PHE A 44 -8.44 -9.37 -9.12
C PHE A 44 -9.27 -9.58 -7.86
N LYS A 45 -10.02 -10.68 -7.73
CA LYS A 45 -10.63 -11.08 -6.44
C LYS A 45 -9.58 -11.39 -5.38
N GLN A 46 -8.41 -11.91 -5.76
CA GLN A 46 -7.30 -12.13 -4.84
C GLN A 46 -6.56 -10.84 -4.54
N LEU A 47 -6.21 -10.05 -5.56
CA LEU A 47 -5.58 -8.73 -5.38
C LEU A 47 -6.43 -7.80 -4.49
N ALA A 48 -7.75 -7.80 -4.67
CA ALA A 48 -8.69 -7.04 -3.82
C ALA A 48 -8.54 -7.37 -2.32
N LYS A 49 -8.23 -8.63 -1.98
CA LYS A 49 -7.96 -9.04 -0.59
C LYS A 49 -6.58 -8.59 -0.12
N CYS A 50 -5.56 -8.75 -0.96
CA CYS A 50 -4.19 -8.33 -0.65
C CYS A 50 -4.12 -6.82 -0.41
N VAL A 51 -4.76 -6.04 -1.28
CA VAL A 51 -4.90 -4.58 -1.18
C VAL A 51 -5.61 -4.20 0.14
N SER A 52 -6.65 -4.94 0.54
CA SER A 52 -7.33 -4.73 1.84
C SER A 52 -6.68 -5.45 3.03
N SER A 53 -5.45 -5.96 2.88
CA SER A 53 -4.78 -6.69 3.95
C SER A 53 -4.42 -5.76 5.12
N PRO A 54 -4.58 -6.18 6.38
CA PRO A 54 -4.10 -5.40 7.52
C PRO A 54 -2.56 -5.35 7.60
N HIS A 55 -1.87 -6.22 6.86
CA HIS A 55 -0.41 -6.25 6.83
C HIS A 55 0.12 -5.27 5.79
N PHE A 56 0.70 -4.16 6.25
CA PHE A 56 1.17 -3.04 5.41
C PHE A 56 1.96 -3.49 4.18
N GLN A 57 3.00 -4.31 4.34
CA GLN A 57 3.84 -4.72 3.22
C GLN A 57 3.09 -5.49 2.12
N VAL A 58 2.02 -6.22 2.47
CA VAL A 58 1.21 -6.95 1.49
C VAL A 58 0.31 -5.97 0.73
N ALA A 59 -0.34 -5.07 1.46
CA ALA A 59 -1.22 -4.06 0.87
C ALA A 59 -0.45 -3.11 -0.05
N GLU A 60 0.69 -2.59 0.43
CA GLU A 60 1.59 -1.74 -0.35
C GLU A 60 2.06 -2.48 -1.61
N ARG A 61 2.61 -3.70 -1.47
CA ARG A 61 3.11 -4.48 -2.62
C ARG A 61 2.04 -4.74 -3.67
N ALA A 62 0.80 -4.97 -3.27
CA ALA A 62 -0.31 -5.18 -4.18
C ALA A 62 -0.74 -3.87 -4.86
N LEU A 63 -0.70 -2.74 -4.17
CA LEU A 63 -0.97 -1.42 -4.75
C LEU A 63 0.09 -0.98 -5.77
N TYR A 64 1.33 -1.46 -5.64
CA TYR A 64 2.40 -1.18 -6.61
C TYR A 64 2.08 -1.65 -8.04
N TYR A 65 1.12 -2.56 -8.23
CA TYR A 65 0.69 -3.02 -9.56
C TYR A 65 0.14 -1.87 -10.42
N TRP A 66 -0.42 -0.83 -9.78
CA TRP A 66 -0.92 0.37 -10.49
C TRP A 66 0.20 1.26 -11.05
N ASN A 67 1.47 1.01 -10.69
CA ASN A 67 2.61 1.73 -11.24
C ASN A 67 3.17 1.07 -12.51
N ASN A 68 2.78 -0.17 -12.82
CA ASN A 68 3.19 -0.85 -14.04
C ASN A 68 2.24 -0.44 -15.18
N GLU A 69 2.77 0.25 -16.20
CA GLU A 69 1.99 0.76 -17.33
C GLU A 69 1.27 -0.34 -18.12
N TYR A 70 1.90 -1.52 -18.27
CA TYR A 70 1.29 -2.64 -18.98
C TYR A 70 0.15 -3.29 -18.19
N ILE A 71 0.32 -3.46 -16.88
CA ILE A 71 -0.78 -3.94 -16.03
C ILE A 71 -1.93 -2.93 -16.03
N MET A 72 -1.62 -1.63 -16.00
CA MET A 72 -2.64 -0.57 -16.09
C MET A 72 -3.40 -0.61 -17.41
N SER A 73 -2.73 -0.79 -18.55
CA SER A 73 -3.43 -0.89 -19.84
C SER A 73 -4.34 -2.12 -19.91
N LEU A 74 -3.90 -3.27 -19.39
CA LEU A 74 -4.74 -4.48 -19.25
C LEU A 74 -5.96 -4.23 -18.37
N ILE A 75 -5.82 -3.45 -17.29
CA ILE A 75 -6.92 -3.06 -16.40
C ILE A 75 -7.92 -2.17 -17.13
N GLU A 76 -7.44 -1.18 -17.89
CA GLU A 76 -8.28 -0.22 -18.62
C GLU A 76 -9.14 -0.92 -19.68
N GLU A 77 -8.52 -1.81 -20.48
CA GLU A 77 -9.20 -2.62 -21.50
C GLU A 77 -10.28 -3.54 -20.91
N ASN A 78 -10.13 -3.94 -19.65
CA ASN A 78 -11.01 -4.88 -18.96
C ASN A 78 -11.77 -4.24 -17.78
N SER A 79 -11.87 -2.92 -17.78
CA SER A 79 -12.41 -2.12 -16.68
C SER A 79 -13.82 -2.50 -16.27
N ASN A 80 -14.67 -2.92 -17.21
CA ASN A 80 -16.04 -3.38 -16.95
C ASN A 80 -16.12 -4.57 -15.97
N VAL A 81 -15.08 -5.40 -15.93
CA VAL A 81 -15.00 -6.57 -15.04
C VAL A 81 -14.17 -6.24 -13.80
N ILE A 82 -13.05 -5.54 -13.98
CA ILE A 82 -12.07 -5.31 -12.92
C ILE A 82 -12.52 -4.24 -11.93
N LEU A 83 -13.09 -3.12 -12.40
CA LEU A 83 -13.45 -2.01 -11.53
C LEU A 83 -14.48 -2.41 -10.47
N PRO A 84 -15.58 -3.13 -10.77
CA PRO A 84 -16.53 -3.57 -9.74
C PRO A 84 -15.90 -4.45 -8.65
N ILE A 85 -14.88 -5.24 -8.99
CA ILE A 85 -14.17 -6.13 -8.05
C ILE A 85 -13.25 -5.30 -7.13
N MET A 86 -12.51 -4.35 -7.71
CA MET A 86 -11.54 -3.55 -6.97
C MET A 86 -12.17 -2.38 -6.20
N PHE A 87 -13.32 -1.88 -6.64
CA PHE A 87 -13.94 -0.66 -6.13
C PHE A 87 -14.15 -0.73 -4.62
N SER A 88 -14.71 -1.82 -4.09
CA SER A 88 -14.95 -1.93 -2.64
C SER A 88 -13.66 -1.87 -1.83
N SER A 89 -12.60 -2.53 -2.31
CA SER A 89 -11.31 -2.60 -1.62
C SER A 89 -10.57 -1.26 -1.68
N LEU A 90 -10.50 -0.64 -2.85
CA LEU A 90 -9.87 0.66 -3.03
C LEU A 90 -10.63 1.78 -2.30
N TYR A 91 -11.96 1.76 -2.35
CA TYR A 91 -12.79 2.72 -1.62
C TYR A 91 -12.59 2.59 -0.11
N ARG A 92 -12.56 1.36 0.41
CA ARG A 92 -12.32 1.12 1.84
C ARG A 92 -10.94 1.63 2.28
N ILE A 93 -9.90 1.38 1.50
CA ILE A 93 -8.54 1.91 1.77
C ILE A 93 -8.50 3.42 1.70
N SER A 94 -9.20 4.04 0.75
CA SER A 94 -9.29 5.51 0.68
C SER A 94 -9.90 6.12 1.94
N LYS A 95 -10.73 5.35 2.69
CA LYS A 95 -11.36 5.78 3.94
C LYS A 95 -10.60 5.36 5.20
N GLU A 96 -10.03 4.16 5.22
CA GLU A 96 -9.38 3.57 6.40
C GLU A 96 -7.86 3.84 6.45
N HIS A 97 -7.19 3.85 5.28
CA HIS A 97 -5.73 3.75 5.18
C HIS A 97 -5.00 5.10 5.11
N TRP A 98 -5.72 6.22 4.96
CA TRP A 98 -5.10 7.54 4.82
C TRP A 98 -4.34 8.04 6.06
N ASN A 99 -4.51 7.50 7.29
CA ASN A 99 -3.96 8.25 8.44
C ASN A 99 -3.57 7.55 9.77
N PRO A 100 -2.64 6.57 9.77
CA PRO A 100 -1.79 6.36 10.96
C PRO A 100 -0.39 6.95 10.81
N GLU A 101 0.27 6.77 9.67
CA GLU A 101 1.69 7.17 9.50
C GLU A 101 1.84 8.68 9.30
N LYS A 102 1.02 9.30 8.46
CA LYS A 102 0.92 10.77 8.36
C LYS A 102 0.49 11.40 9.68
N LYS A 103 -0.33 10.70 10.48
CA LYS A 103 -0.72 11.14 11.83
C LYS A 103 0.45 11.08 12.80
N LYS A 104 1.23 9.99 12.81
CA LYS A 104 2.45 9.84 13.62
C LYS A 104 3.53 10.84 13.21
N GLU A 105 3.68 11.11 11.92
CA GLU A 105 4.62 12.09 11.38
C GLU A 105 4.25 13.51 11.80
N LYS A 106 2.97 13.88 11.68
CA LYS A 106 2.46 15.16 12.16
C LYS A 106 2.56 15.31 13.69
N GLU A 107 2.23 14.27 14.46
CA GLU A 107 2.39 14.25 15.92
C GLU A 107 3.87 14.40 16.33
N ARG A 108 4.79 13.76 15.60
CA ARG A 108 6.23 13.89 15.80
C ARG A 108 6.70 15.32 15.52
N GLU A 109 6.27 15.94 14.42
CA GLU A 109 6.56 17.34 14.10
C GLU A 109 6.03 18.32 15.17
N GLU A 110 4.81 18.08 15.68
CA GLU A 110 4.24 18.88 16.77
C GLU A 110 5.02 18.72 18.08
N LEU A 111 5.50 17.52 18.39
CA LEU A 111 6.37 17.27 19.55
C LEU A 111 7.72 17.97 19.40
N TRP A 112 8.34 17.94 18.22
CA TRP A 112 9.59 18.65 17.95
C TRP A 112 9.45 20.16 18.10
N LYS A 113 8.38 20.77 17.58
CA LYS A 113 8.09 22.20 17.79
C LYS A 113 7.93 22.55 19.27
N LYS A 114 7.21 21.71 20.04
CA LYS A 114 7.07 21.91 21.49
C LYS A 114 8.40 21.79 22.23
N LEU A 115 9.27 20.86 21.83
CA LEU A 115 10.60 20.70 22.40
C LEU A 115 11.49 21.92 22.10
N GLU A 116 11.49 22.42 20.86
CA GLU A 116 12.22 23.64 20.48
C GLU A 116 11.74 24.87 21.26
N GLU A 117 10.43 25.05 21.43
CA GLU A 117 9.88 26.14 22.24
C GLU A 117 10.29 26.03 23.72
N LEU A 118 10.32 24.81 24.27
CA LEU A 118 10.73 24.56 25.65
C LEU A 118 12.22 24.81 25.84
N GLU A 119 13.06 24.39 24.89
CA GLU A 119 14.50 24.70 24.89
C GLU A 119 14.76 26.19 24.72
N LEU A 120 14.02 26.89 23.85
CA LEU A 120 14.11 28.34 23.70
C LEU A 120 13.72 29.07 25.00
N LYS A 121 12.63 28.64 25.66
CA LYS A 121 12.21 29.15 26.98
C LYS A 121 13.21 28.81 28.10
N ARG A 122 13.94 27.70 28.01
CA ARG A 122 15.01 27.33 28.95
C ARG A 122 16.30 28.09 28.68
N GLY A 123 16.61 28.42 27.43
CA GLY A 123 17.70 29.32 27.04
C GLY A 123 17.47 30.74 27.57
N LEU A 124 16.26 31.28 27.37
CA LEU A 124 15.84 32.59 27.90
C LEU A 124 15.89 32.67 29.44
N ARG A 125 15.75 31.55 30.16
CA ARG A 125 15.92 31.50 31.62
C ARG A 125 17.37 31.38 32.09
N ARG A 126 18.30 30.95 31.23
CA ARG A 126 19.74 30.89 31.55
C ARG A 126 20.44 32.22 31.34
N ASP A 127 19.90 33.09 30.48
CA ASP A 127 20.47 34.41 30.17
C ASP A 127 19.97 35.54 31.09
N GLY A 128 19.21 35.22 32.15
CA GLY A 128 18.74 36.20 33.13
C GLY A 128 19.41 36.04 34.50
N ILE A 129 20.31 37.00 34.82
CA ILE A 129 20.83 37.45 36.15
C ILE A 129 22.20 36.84 36.55
N ILE A 130 23.31 37.55 36.85
CA ILE A 130 23.66 38.99 37.04
C ILE A 130 25.20 39.16 36.89
N PRO A 131 25.71 40.36 36.50
CA PRO A 131 27.13 40.70 36.55
C PRO A 131 27.62 40.93 37.99
N THR A 132 28.77 40.33 38.34
CA THR A 132 29.64 40.76 39.44
C THR A 132 30.93 41.31 38.89
#